data_AF-A0A9D6RYM7-F1
#
_entry.id   AF-A0A9D6RYM7-F1
#
_cell.length_a   1.000
_cell.length_b   1.000
_cell.length_c   1.000
_cell.angle_alpha   90.00
_cell.angle_beta   90.00
_cell.angle_gamma   90.00
#
_symmetry.space_group_name_H-M   'P 1'
#
loop_
_entity.id
_entity.type
_entity.pdbx_description
1 polymer ?
#
loop_
_entity_poly.entity_id
_entity_poly.type
_entity_poly.pdbx_seq_one_letter_code
_entity_poly.pdbx_strand_id
1 'polypeptide(L)'
;MIQTFESATYNRPPINSDTDVVYVYSGPGPYSYNLLEPGKTDLEDFQYHKYPWSRKMDRAKIRFAYALIGTIAAKRMEDQTGVKKASRNLTSQEYENFGPFLMYTSTNWQNAHIRHTFGVLKQAGLFKIPDSKLVMYEEFTNRLGERKPIIHTEDQTEGLQFPLRPDGSPPRRIAMISHPAHLMRVMHILGKYQDSIPESSILQIIPVHTPKAAVIEYARIELLGTIGTVFSRKRASLIPFTKYTLD
;
A
#
# COMPACT_ATOMS: atom_id res chain seq x y z
N MET A 1 24.58 1.99 -5.73
CA MET A 1 23.53 1.03 -5.25
C MET A 1 22.18 1.68 -4.93
N ILE A 2 22.09 2.97 -4.58
CA ILE A 2 20.81 3.71 -4.40
C ILE A 2 20.18 4.13 -5.75
N GLN A 3 20.99 4.49 -6.75
CA GLN A 3 20.54 4.93 -8.08
C GLN A 3 19.73 3.88 -8.86
N THR A 4 19.89 2.58 -8.55
CA THR A 4 19.13 1.49 -9.16
C THR A 4 17.70 1.37 -8.63
N PHE A 5 17.36 2.00 -7.49
CA PHE A 5 15.97 2.12 -7.02
C PHE A 5 15.23 3.28 -7.70
N GLU A 6 15.94 4.36 -8.02
CA GLU A 6 15.35 5.59 -8.56
C GLU A 6 14.88 5.40 -10.00
N SER A 7 15.66 4.69 -10.83
CA SER A 7 15.33 4.40 -12.23
C SER A 7 14.10 3.48 -12.43
N ALA A 8 13.65 2.76 -11.40
CA ALA A 8 12.49 1.90 -11.48
C ALA A 8 11.15 2.62 -11.17
N THR A 9 11.19 3.93 -10.88
CA THR A 9 9.97 4.74 -10.65
C THR A 9 9.43 5.42 -11.93
N TYR A 10 10.05 5.17 -13.09
CA TYR A 10 9.79 5.92 -14.33
C TYR A 10 8.74 5.33 -15.27
N ASN A 11 8.33 4.05 -15.12
CA ASN A 11 7.10 3.56 -15.76
C ASN A 11 5.91 3.98 -14.90
N ARG A 12 5.43 5.21 -15.11
CA ARG A 12 4.24 5.71 -14.43
C ARG A 12 3.02 5.12 -15.15
N PRO A 13 2.19 4.29 -14.49
CA PRO A 13 0.91 3.90 -15.08
C PRO A 13 0.10 5.14 -15.43
N PRO A 14 -0.88 5.04 -16.36
CA PRO A 14 -1.72 6.18 -16.70
C PRO A 14 -2.30 6.82 -15.43
N ILE A 15 -2.06 8.12 -15.30
CA ILE A 15 -2.46 8.93 -14.16
C ILE A 15 -3.93 9.30 -14.36
N ASN A 16 -4.80 8.73 -13.53
CA ASN A 16 -6.21 9.05 -13.58
C ASN A 16 -6.54 10.12 -12.52
N SER A 17 -7.02 11.29 -12.95
CA SER A 17 -7.40 12.38 -12.03
C SER A 17 -8.65 12.07 -11.21
N ASP A 18 -9.38 10.99 -11.49
CA ASP A 18 -10.45 10.46 -10.64
C ASP A 18 -9.95 9.61 -9.46
N THR A 19 -8.63 9.37 -9.33
CA THR A 19 -8.04 8.61 -8.21
C THR A 19 -8.23 9.34 -6.89
N ASP A 20 -9.10 8.85 -6.01
CA ASP A 20 -9.44 9.49 -4.73
C ASP A 20 -8.59 8.98 -3.56
N VAL A 21 -8.12 7.73 -3.65
CA VAL A 21 -7.26 7.10 -2.64
C VAL A 21 -6.03 6.49 -3.29
N VAL A 22 -4.87 6.77 -2.71
CA VAL A 22 -3.62 6.06 -2.97
C VAL A 22 -3.31 5.22 -1.74
N TYR A 23 -3.55 3.92 -1.83
CA TYR A 23 -3.36 2.97 -0.74
C TYR A 23 -2.04 2.22 -0.89
N VAL A 24 -1.21 2.24 0.14
CA VAL A 24 0.05 1.50 0.20
C VAL A 24 -0.11 0.34 1.17
N TYR A 25 -0.08 -0.89 0.65
CA TYR A 25 0.03 -2.07 1.50
C TYR A 25 1.36 -2.04 2.25
N SER A 26 1.36 -2.28 3.56
CA SER A 26 2.60 -2.61 4.25
C SER A 26 3.01 -4.03 3.89
N GLY A 27 4.27 -4.18 3.49
CA GLY A 27 4.75 -5.40 2.84
C GLY A 27 6.03 -5.92 3.48
N PRO A 28 6.77 -6.76 2.76
CA PRO A 28 7.98 -7.33 3.31
C PRO A 28 9.08 -6.29 3.37
N GLY A 29 9.70 -6.24 4.54
CA GLY A 29 10.80 -5.35 4.83
C GLY A 29 10.35 -4.05 5.50
N PRO A 30 10.98 -3.67 6.61
CA PRO A 30 10.56 -2.52 7.41
C PRO A 30 10.82 -1.20 6.68
N TYR A 31 10.09 -0.16 7.08
CA TYR A 31 10.34 1.21 6.67
C TYR A 31 11.74 1.72 7.13
N SER A 32 12.14 1.39 8.36
CA SER A 32 13.40 1.80 9.01
C SER A 32 14.37 0.63 9.23
N TYR A 33 15.66 0.94 9.39
CA TYR A 33 16.74 -0.02 9.65
C TYR A 33 16.81 -0.34 11.15
N ASN A 34 17.11 -1.60 11.54
CA ASN A 34 17.44 -2.01 12.92
C ASN A 34 16.42 -1.70 14.02
N LEU A 35 15.15 -1.50 13.69
CA LEU A 35 14.11 -1.25 14.69
C LEU A 35 13.15 -2.44 14.68
N LEU A 36 13.60 -3.54 15.29
CA LEU A 36 12.68 -4.56 15.77
C LEU A 36 11.67 -3.87 16.69
N GLU A 37 10.41 -4.27 16.59
CA GLU A 37 9.41 -3.88 17.57
C GLU A 37 9.93 -4.25 18.98
N PRO A 38 9.83 -3.38 20.00
CA PRO A 38 10.36 -3.64 21.32
C PRO A 38 9.79 -4.97 21.86
N GLY A 39 10.67 -5.89 22.22
CA GLY A 39 10.30 -7.23 22.68
C GLY A 39 10.22 -8.30 21.59
N LYS A 40 10.26 -7.95 20.30
CA LYS A 40 10.46 -8.91 19.22
C LYS A 40 11.93 -9.21 19.05
N THR A 41 12.25 -10.50 19.02
CA THR A 41 13.60 -10.95 18.66
C THR A 41 13.74 -10.96 17.14
N ASP A 42 14.99 -10.97 16.63
CA ASP A 42 15.25 -11.15 15.20
C ASP A 42 14.39 -12.31 14.65
N LEU A 43 14.23 -13.39 15.44
CA LEU A 43 13.52 -14.67 15.22
C LEU A 43 12.03 -14.58 14.86
N GLU A 44 11.33 -13.52 15.23
CA GLU A 44 9.87 -13.40 15.05
C GLU A 44 9.47 -12.66 13.76
N ASP A 45 10.44 -12.06 13.06
CA ASP A 45 10.28 -11.42 11.74
C ASP A 45 11.27 -12.02 10.71
N PHE A 46 11.68 -13.28 10.86
CA PHE A 46 12.87 -13.84 10.18
C PHE A 46 12.82 -13.95 8.65
N GLN A 47 11.63 -13.99 8.04
CA GLN A 47 11.57 -14.45 6.65
C GLN A 47 12.18 -13.44 5.66
N TYR A 48 11.96 -12.15 5.90
CA TYR A 48 12.43 -11.10 4.98
C TYR A 48 13.64 -10.32 5.51
N HIS A 49 13.78 -10.15 6.83
CA HIS A 49 14.85 -9.32 7.42
C HIS A 49 16.26 -9.89 7.23
N LYS A 50 16.38 -11.20 7.02
CA LYS A 50 17.63 -11.86 6.65
C LYS A 50 18.15 -11.45 5.26
N TYR A 51 17.28 -10.90 4.41
CA TYR A 51 17.64 -10.50 3.07
C TYR A 51 17.98 -9.00 3.01
N PRO A 52 19.20 -8.61 2.58
CA PRO A 52 19.57 -7.21 2.45
C PRO A 52 18.65 -6.40 1.52
N TRP A 53 18.01 -7.07 0.56
CA TRP A 53 17.13 -6.45 -0.43
C TRP A 53 15.74 -6.10 0.10
N SER A 54 15.29 -6.72 1.19
CA SER A 54 13.98 -6.40 1.79
C SER A 54 13.98 -5.03 2.46
N ARG A 55 15.17 -4.58 2.87
CA ARG A 55 15.38 -3.29 3.51
C ARG A 55 14.90 -2.16 2.60
N LYS A 56 14.09 -1.26 3.15
CA LYS A 56 13.57 -0.05 2.47
C LYS A 56 12.55 -0.32 1.35
N MET A 57 11.99 -1.53 1.23
CA MET A 57 10.91 -1.81 0.28
C MET A 57 9.67 -0.96 0.57
N ASP A 58 9.24 -0.85 1.84
CA ASP A 58 8.15 0.05 2.24
C ASP A 58 8.48 1.52 2.00
N ARG A 59 9.75 1.93 2.20
CA ARG A 59 10.21 3.28 1.87
C ARG A 59 10.09 3.57 0.36
N ALA A 60 10.40 2.59 -0.50
CA ALA A 60 10.25 2.74 -1.95
C ALA A 60 8.78 2.91 -2.34
N LYS A 61 7.88 2.11 -1.76
CA LYS A 61 6.43 2.24 -1.99
C LYS A 61 5.88 3.58 -1.51
N ILE A 62 6.23 4.04 -0.31
CA ILE A 62 5.76 5.33 0.22
C ILE A 62 6.29 6.51 -0.61
N ARG A 63 7.56 6.46 -1.05
CA ARG A 63 8.12 7.48 -1.95
C ARG A 63 7.39 7.50 -3.30
N PHE A 64 7.13 6.33 -3.86
CA PHE A 64 6.37 6.21 -5.09
C PHE A 64 4.94 6.76 -4.91
N ALA A 65 4.28 6.43 -3.81
CA ALA A 65 2.96 6.95 -3.46
C ALA A 65 2.96 8.49 -3.37
N TYR A 66 3.93 9.08 -2.66
CA TYR A 66 4.07 10.53 -2.58
C TYR A 66 4.21 11.19 -3.96
N ALA A 67 5.05 10.63 -4.84
CA ALA A 67 5.21 11.13 -6.20
C ALA A 67 3.93 10.98 -7.04
N LEU A 68 3.21 9.88 -6.88
CA LEU A 68 1.94 9.62 -7.56
C LEU A 68 0.87 10.63 -7.11
N ILE A 69 0.70 10.83 -5.80
CA ILE A 69 -0.23 11.82 -5.23
C ILE A 69 0.07 13.20 -5.77
N GLY A 70 1.34 13.63 -5.77
CA GLY A 70 1.72 14.94 -6.32
C GLY A 70 1.40 15.06 -7.81
N THR A 71 1.48 13.97 -8.55
CA THR A 71 1.13 13.96 -9.98
C THR A 71 -0.39 14.02 -10.19
N ILE A 72 -1.17 13.30 -9.40
CA ILE A 72 -2.64 13.34 -9.41
C ILE A 72 -3.14 14.73 -9.01
N ALA A 73 -2.58 15.31 -7.94
CA ALA A 73 -2.94 16.64 -7.45
C ALA A 73 -2.66 17.73 -8.49
N ALA A 74 -1.47 17.70 -9.11
CA ALA A 74 -1.13 18.62 -10.19
C ALA A 74 -2.08 18.49 -11.38
N LYS A 75 -2.42 17.26 -11.77
CA LYS A 75 -3.37 17.01 -12.86
C LYS A 75 -4.77 17.51 -12.52
N ARG A 76 -5.28 17.24 -11.31
CA ARG A 76 -6.59 17.73 -10.85
C ARG A 76 -6.66 19.24 -10.81
N MET A 77 -5.60 19.90 -10.37
CA MET A 77 -5.49 21.35 -10.40
C MET A 77 -5.53 21.90 -11.82
N GLU A 78 -4.76 21.31 -12.75
CA GLU A 78 -4.78 21.69 -14.16
C GLU A 78 -6.19 21.48 -14.77
N ASP A 79 -6.81 20.33 -14.52
CA ASP A 79 -8.15 19.99 -15.01
C ASP A 79 -9.24 20.96 -14.46
N GLN A 80 -9.10 21.47 -13.21
CA GLN A 80 -10.11 22.32 -12.57
C GLN A 80 -9.87 23.83 -12.71
N THR A 81 -8.62 24.27 -12.78
CA THR A 81 -8.24 25.70 -12.76
C THR A 81 -7.57 26.16 -14.05
N GLY A 82 -7.17 25.24 -14.93
CA GLY A 82 -6.35 25.53 -16.11
C GLY A 82 -4.87 25.84 -15.79
N VAL A 83 -4.49 25.91 -14.51
CA VAL A 83 -3.12 26.24 -14.11
C VAL A 83 -2.25 24.98 -14.08
N LYS A 84 -1.25 24.95 -14.97
CA LYS A 84 -0.26 23.87 -15.01
C LYS A 84 0.86 24.11 -13.99
N LYS A 85 1.00 23.19 -13.05
CA LYS A 85 2.04 23.25 -12.00
C LYS A 85 2.78 21.91 -11.88
N ALA A 86 4.10 21.96 -11.74
CA ALA A 86 4.88 20.76 -11.47
C ALA A 86 4.59 20.22 -10.05
N SER A 87 4.50 18.90 -9.89
CA SER A 87 4.17 18.24 -8.61
C SER A 87 5.09 18.66 -7.45
N ARG A 88 6.39 18.86 -7.70
CA ARG A 88 7.37 19.34 -6.71
C ARG A 88 7.07 20.74 -6.16
N ASN A 89 6.39 21.57 -6.96
CA ASN A 89 6.06 22.96 -6.63
C ASN A 89 4.71 23.08 -5.92
N LEU A 90 3.97 21.98 -5.73
CA LEU A 90 2.71 22.03 -5.00
C LEU A 90 2.94 22.48 -3.55
N THR A 91 1.99 23.22 -2.98
CA THR A 91 1.93 23.63 -1.57
C THR A 91 1.05 22.68 -0.77
N SER A 92 1.11 22.74 0.55
CA SER A 92 0.25 21.89 1.40
C SER A 92 -1.24 22.16 1.19
N GLN A 93 -1.63 23.42 0.96
CA GLN A 93 -3.02 23.77 0.64
C GLN A 93 -3.46 23.19 -0.71
N GLU A 94 -2.56 23.08 -1.67
CA GLU A 94 -2.89 22.47 -2.96
C GLU A 94 -3.04 20.94 -2.83
N TYR A 95 -2.27 20.30 -1.95
CA TYR A 95 -2.51 18.90 -1.57
C TYR A 95 -3.84 18.73 -0.81
N GLU A 96 -4.22 19.68 0.05
CA GLU A 96 -5.53 19.67 0.72
C GLU A 96 -6.67 19.68 -0.31
N ASN A 97 -6.61 20.62 -1.26
CA ASN A 97 -7.71 20.88 -2.18
C ASN A 97 -7.78 19.82 -3.30
N PHE A 98 -6.63 19.42 -3.86
CA PHE A 98 -6.58 18.59 -5.06
C PHE A 98 -5.99 17.20 -4.80
N GLY A 99 -5.30 16.99 -3.69
CA GLY A 99 -4.64 15.71 -3.39
C GLY A 99 -5.65 14.59 -3.06
N PRO A 100 -5.41 13.36 -3.56
CA PRO A 100 -6.05 12.17 -3.02
C PRO A 100 -5.58 11.88 -1.58
N PHE A 101 -6.31 11.03 -0.87
CA PHE A 101 -5.86 10.51 0.41
C PHE A 101 -4.65 9.58 0.20
N LEU A 102 -3.64 9.72 1.06
CA LEU A 102 -2.59 8.72 1.25
C LEU A 102 -3.03 7.79 2.38
N MET A 103 -3.27 6.54 2.05
CA MET A 103 -3.65 5.52 3.01
C MET A 103 -2.50 4.53 3.19
N TYR A 104 -2.09 4.28 4.42
CA TYR A 104 -1.08 3.29 4.77
C TYR A 104 -1.49 2.57 6.05
N THR A 105 -1.43 1.25 6.03
CA THR A 105 -1.95 0.42 7.11
C THR A 105 -0.95 -0.63 7.47
N SER A 106 -0.58 -0.69 8.75
CA SER A 106 0.37 -1.66 9.29
C SER A 106 0.19 -1.81 10.79
N THR A 107 1.09 -2.57 11.41
CA THR A 107 1.24 -2.64 12.87
C THR A 107 1.43 -1.26 13.47
N ASN A 108 1.03 -1.10 14.73
CA ASN A 108 1.21 0.13 15.51
C ASN A 108 2.65 0.64 15.42
N TRP A 109 3.63 -0.25 15.64
CA TRP A 109 5.05 0.08 15.56
C TRP A 109 5.46 0.72 14.22
N GLN A 110 5.07 0.11 13.09
CA GLN A 110 5.43 0.65 11.78
C GLN A 110 4.71 1.99 11.49
N ASN A 111 3.44 2.09 11.85
CA ASN A 111 2.68 3.32 11.70
C ASN A 111 3.31 4.46 12.50
N ALA A 112 3.69 4.22 13.76
CA ALA A 112 4.37 5.20 14.61
C ALA A 112 5.67 5.73 13.96
N HIS A 113 6.49 4.83 13.40
CA HIS A 113 7.72 5.23 12.70
C HIS A 113 7.47 6.06 11.44
N ILE A 114 6.47 5.69 10.65
CA ILE A 114 6.12 6.44 9.43
C ILE A 114 5.54 7.81 9.80
N ARG A 115 4.66 7.90 10.81
CA ARG A 115 4.15 9.17 11.33
C ARG A 115 5.28 10.08 11.81
N HIS A 116 6.20 9.55 12.61
CA HIS A 116 7.38 10.31 13.05
C HIS A 116 8.18 10.84 11.87
N THR A 117 8.43 9.98 10.87
CA THR A 117 9.19 10.38 9.67
C THR A 117 8.46 11.46 8.87
N PHE A 118 7.14 11.35 8.70
CA PHE A 118 6.35 12.40 8.07
C PHE A 118 6.41 13.71 8.86
N GLY A 119 6.36 13.67 10.19
CA GLY A 119 6.52 14.83 11.05
C GLY A 119 7.86 15.56 10.82
N VAL A 120 8.97 14.82 10.83
CA VAL A 120 10.31 15.37 10.55
C VAL A 120 10.38 15.96 9.13
N LEU A 121 9.84 15.27 8.13
CA LEU A 121 9.86 15.75 6.75
C LEU A 121 8.95 16.97 6.52
N LYS A 122 7.85 17.11 7.28
CA LYS A 122 6.99 18.29 7.27
C LYS A 122 7.71 19.51 7.83
N GLN A 123 8.39 19.36 8.96
CA GLN A 123 9.21 20.43 9.56
C GLN A 123 10.33 20.89 8.61
N ALA A 124 10.90 19.97 7.84
CA ALA A 124 11.88 20.27 6.81
C ALA A 124 11.29 20.83 5.48
N GLY A 125 9.97 20.96 5.36
CA GLY A 125 9.30 21.42 4.13
C GLY A 125 9.35 20.43 2.95
N LEU A 126 9.76 19.19 3.20
CA LEU A 126 9.94 18.14 2.17
C LEU A 126 8.68 17.31 1.93
N PHE A 127 7.87 17.10 2.97
CA PHE A 127 6.59 16.39 2.89
C PHE A 127 5.43 17.37 3.04
N LYS A 128 4.63 17.50 1.98
CA LYS A 128 3.61 18.55 1.87
C LYS A 128 2.17 18.02 1.94
N ILE A 129 1.97 16.71 2.09
CA ILE A 129 0.62 16.15 2.26
C ILE A 129 0.14 16.51 3.68
N PRO A 130 -1.02 17.19 3.83
CA PRO A 130 -1.57 17.56 5.14
C PRO A 130 -2.12 16.35 5.89
N ASP A 131 -2.21 16.42 7.23
CA ASP A 131 -2.68 15.31 8.07
C ASP A 131 -4.13 14.89 7.77
N SER A 132 -4.98 15.82 7.35
CA SER A 132 -6.34 15.59 6.84
C SER A 132 -6.40 14.59 5.68
N LYS A 133 -5.31 14.45 4.90
CA LYS A 133 -5.19 13.54 3.77
C LYS A 133 -4.42 12.26 4.10
N LEU A 134 -4.00 12.07 5.35
CA LEU A 134 -3.30 10.87 5.80
C LEU A 134 -4.26 9.95 6.55
N VAL A 135 -4.48 8.75 6.00
CA VAL A 135 -5.29 7.71 6.64
C VAL A 135 -4.36 6.58 7.07
N MET A 136 -4.20 6.43 8.37
CA MET A 136 -3.39 5.37 8.96
C MET A 136 -4.13 4.81 10.17
N TYR A 137 -4.50 3.54 10.10
CA TYR A 137 -5.17 2.80 11.18
C TYR A 137 -4.31 1.60 11.58
N GLU A 138 -4.41 1.26 12.87
CA GLU A 138 -3.57 0.26 13.55
C GLU A 138 -4.40 -0.95 14.01
N GLU A 139 -5.72 -0.81 13.94
CA GLU A 139 -6.70 -1.79 14.36
C GLU A 139 -7.89 -1.74 13.39
N PHE A 140 -8.67 -2.82 13.34
CA PHE A 140 -9.88 -2.94 12.55
C PHE A 140 -10.94 -3.71 13.32
N THR A 141 -12.20 -3.51 12.96
CA THR A 141 -13.28 -4.38 13.43
C THR A 141 -13.46 -5.49 12.41
N ASN A 142 -13.26 -6.74 12.83
CA ASN A 142 -13.40 -7.90 11.96
C ASN A 142 -14.88 -8.21 11.66
N ARG A 143 -15.13 -9.19 10.80
CA ARG A 143 -16.50 -9.59 10.42
C ARG A 143 -17.36 -10.15 11.57
N LEU A 144 -16.75 -10.51 12.70
CA LEU A 144 -17.44 -10.95 13.91
C LEU A 144 -17.76 -9.78 14.87
N GLY A 145 -17.44 -8.54 14.49
CA GLY A 145 -17.63 -7.36 15.33
C GLY A 145 -16.52 -7.18 16.38
N GLU A 146 -15.45 -7.95 16.33
CA GLU A 146 -14.33 -7.87 17.27
C GLU A 146 -13.29 -6.88 16.77
N ARG A 147 -12.87 -5.96 17.64
CA ARG A 147 -11.73 -5.07 17.38
C ARG A 147 -10.42 -5.85 17.50
N LYS A 148 -9.60 -5.84 16.45
CA LYS A 148 -8.32 -6.54 16.37
C LYS A 148 -7.19 -5.63 15.90
N PRO A 149 -5.97 -5.82 16.39
CA PRO A 149 -4.80 -5.15 15.83
C PRO A 149 -4.48 -5.67 14.44
N ILE A 150 -3.84 -4.82 13.64
CA ILE A 150 -3.29 -5.20 12.35
C ILE A 150 -1.91 -5.81 12.56
N ILE A 151 -1.77 -7.09 12.26
CA ILE A 151 -0.54 -7.87 12.45
C ILE A 151 0.01 -8.33 11.09
N HIS A 152 -0.85 -8.71 10.15
CA HIS A 152 -0.47 -9.25 8.85
C HIS A 152 -1.26 -8.66 7.68
N THR A 153 -0.85 -8.98 6.44
CA THR A 153 -1.53 -8.54 5.21
C THR A 153 -3.00 -8.97 5.14
N GLU A 154 -3.37 -10.08 5.78
CA GLU A 154 -4.78 -10.52 5.87
C GLU A 154 -5.62 -9.48 6.63
N ASP A 155 -5.15 -9.02 7.80
CA ASP A 155 -5.81 -8.02 8.63
C ASP A 155 -5.93 -6.67 7.91
N GLN A 156 -4.88 -6.26 7.19
CA GLN A 156 -4.90 -5.05 6.38
C GLN A 156 -6.01 -5.07 5.34
N THR A 157 -6.28 -6.26 4.78
CA THR A 157 -7.25 -6.45 3.70
C THR A 157 -8.67 -6.59 4.24
N GLU A 158 -8.87 -7.41 5.28
CA GLU A 158 -10.17 -7.53 5.95
C GLU A 158 -10.61 -6.19 6.54
N GLY A 159 -9.67 -5.46 7.15
CA GLY A 159 -9.88 -4.16 7.77
C GLY A 159 -9.82 -2.97 6.83
N LEU A 160 -9.87 -3.13 5.50
CA LEU A 160 -9.89 -1.99 4.57
C LEU A 160 -11.11 -1.11 4.83
N GLN A 161 -10.86 0.14 5.15
CA GLN A 161 -11.87 1.18 5.27
C GLN A 161 -11.38 2.43 4.56
N PHE A 162 -12.06 2.79 3.46
CA PHE A 162 -11.66 3.95 2.67
C PHE A 162 -12.36 5.21 3.17
N PRO A 163 -11.67 6.37 3.15
CA PRO A 163 -12.32 7.65 3.43
C PRO A 163 -13.41 7.93 2.39
N LEU A 164 -14.55 8.42 2.86
CA LEU A 164 -15.61 8.89 1.99
C LEU A 164 -15.20 10.19 1.29
N ARG A 165 -15.77 10.41 0.11
CA ARG A 165 -15.70 11.70 -0.60
C ARG A 165 -16.49 12.77 0.18
N PRO A 166 -16.28 14.07 -0.11
CA PRO A 166 -17.01 15.15 0.59
C PRO A 166 -18.54 15.06 0.47
N ASP A 167 -19.05 14.42 -0.58
CA ASP A 167 -20.49 14.17 -0.79
C ASP A 167 -21.00 12.91 -0.06
N GLY A 168 -20.18 12.27 0.78
CA GLY A 168 -20.49 11.04 1.50
C GLY A 168 -20.40 9.77 0.64
N SER A 169 -20.07 9.87 -0.65
CA SER A 169 -19.96 8.70 -1.52
C SER A 169 -18.61 7.96 -1.36
N PRO A 170 -18.55 6.66 -1.70
CA PRO A 170 -17.29 5.91 -1.76
C PRO A 170 -16.28 6.53 -2.75
N PRO A 171 -14.97 6.25 -2.60
CA PRO A 171 -13.97 6.72 -3.56
C PRO A 171 -14.26 6.20 -4.97
N ARG A 172 -14.05 7.03 -6.01
CA ARG A 172 -14.27 6.61 -7.41
C ARG A 172 -13.21 5.63 -7.89
N ARG A 173 -11.96 5.88 -7.52
CA ARG A 173 -10.82 5.03 -7.87
C ARG A 173 -9.84 4.93 -6.71
N ILE A 174 -9.39 3.70 -6.48
CA ILE A 174 -8.42 3.34 -5.46
C ILE A 174 -7.17 2.82 -6.16
N ALA A 175 -6.06 3.53 -6.02
CA ALA A 175 -4.75 3.12 -6.52
C ALA A 175 -4.03 2.31 -5.43
N MET A 176 -3.93 0.99 -5.60
CA MET A 176 -3.23 0.10 -4.69
C MET A 176 -1.77 -0.07 -5.09
N ILE A 177 -0.88 0.31 -4.19
CA ILE A 177 0.56 0.26 -4.37
C ILE A 177 1.13 -0.91 -3.58
N SER A 178 1.74 -1.85 -4.31
CA SER A 178 2.66 -2.82 -3.70
C SER A 178 3.68 -3.34 -4.72
N HIS A 179 4.62 -4.15 -4.25
CA HIS A 179 5.55 -4.84 -5.14
C HIS A 179 4.85 -5.99 -5.89
N PRO A 180 5.22 -6.30 -7.15
CA PRO A 180 4.58 -7.34 -7.95
C PRO A 180 4.38 -8.68 -7.24
N ALA A 181 5.40 -9.18 -6.54
CA ALA A 181 5.30 -10.45 -5.83
C ALA A 181 4.28 -10.39 -4.68
N HIS A 182 4.23 -9.27 -3.93
CA HIS A 182 3.25 -9.06 -2.86
C HIS A 182 1.82 -9.01 -3.40
N LEU A 183 1.66 -8.39 -4.57
CA LEU A 183 0.35 -8.20 -5.18
C LEU A 183 -0.36 -9.53 -5.42
N MET A 184 0.35 -10.61 -5.72
CA MET A 184 -0.27 -11.94 -5.84
C MET A 184 -0.98 -12.37 -4.55
N ARG A 185 -0.29 -12.25 -3.40
CA ARG A 185 -0.86 -12.56 -2.08
C ARG A 185 -2.02 -11.63 -1.75
N VAL A 186 -1.84 -10.33 -1.99
CA VAL A 186 -2.90 -9.32 -1.78
C VAL A 186 -4.16 -9.65 -2.58
N MET A 187 -4.03 -9.96 -3.88
CA MET A 187 -5.17 -10.29 -4.73
C MET A 187 -5.85 -11.59 -4.27
N HIS A 188 -5.09 -12.59 -3.83
CA HIS A 188 -5.65 -13.80 -3.25
C HIS A 188 -6.48 -13.52 -1.99
N ILE A 189 -5.98 -12.66 -1.10
CA ILE A 189 -6.67 -12.28 0.14
C ILE A 189 -7.90 -11.42 -0.18
N LEU A 190 -7.79 -10.45 -1.09
CA LEU A 190 -8.93 -9.65 -1.56
C LEU A 190 -10.04 -10.53 -2.14
N GLY A 191 -9.71 -11.65 -2.78
CA GLY A 191 -10.70 -12.64 -3.23
C GLY A 191 -11.55 -13.24 -2.11
N LYS A 192 -11.09 -13.22 -0.84
CA LYS A 192 -11.86 -13.64 0.36
C LYS A 192 -12.67 -12.50 0.97
N TYR A 193 -12.22 -11.26 0.74
CA TYR A 193 -12.76 -10.02 1.30
C TYR A 193 -13.14 -9.04 0.19
N GLN A 194 -13.97 -9.49 -0.76
CA GLN A 194 -14.32 -8.69 -1.95
C GLN A 194 -15.17 -7.46 -1.59
N ASP A 195 -16.02 -7.60 -0.57
CA ASP A 195 -16.84 -6.56 0.04
C ASP A 195 -16.03 -5.45 0.72
N SER A 196 -14.74 -5.68 1.01
CA SER A 196 -13.84 -4.66 1.52
C SER A 196 -13.51 -3.58 0.49
N ILE A 197 -13.80 -3.78 -0.79
CA ILE A 197 -13.74 -2.77 -1.85
C ILE A 197 -15.16 -2.34 -2.19
N PRO A 198 -15.49 -1.03 -2.15
CA PRO A 198 -16.82 -0.57 -2.57
C PRO A 198 -17.10 -0.92 -4.04
N GLU A 199 -18.28 -1.46 -4.34
CA GLU A 199 -18.63 -1.93 -5.69
C GLU A 199 -18.56 -0.84 -6.77
N SER A 200 -18.79 0.41 -6.40
CA SER A 200 -18.71 1.57 -7.29
C SER A 200 -17.29 2.10 -7.50
N SER A 201 -16.30 1.55 -6.79
CA SER A 201 -14.90 1.96 -6.88
C SER A 201 -14.16 1.15 -7.95
N ILE A 202 -13.37 1.85 -8.77
CA ILE A 202 -12.43 1.20 -9.68
C ILE A 202 -11.13 0.92 -8.94
N LEU A 203 -10.75 -0.36 -8.88
CA LEU A 203 -9.47 -0.78 -8.34
C LEU A 203 -8.37 -0.68 -9.41
N GLN A 204 -7.32 0.10 -9.13
CA GLN A 204 -6.14 0.19 -9.99
C GLN A 204 -4.93 -0.34 -9.23
N ILE A 205 -4.37 -1.47 -9.70
CA ILE A 205 -3.13 -2.00 -9.16
C ILE A 205 -1.95 -1.26 -9.77
N ILE A 206 -1.08 -0.72 -8.92
CA ILE A 206 0.13 0.02 -9.33
C ILE A 206 1.36 -0.69 -8.75
N PRO A 207 2.04 -1.51 -9.56
CA PRO A 207 3.23 -2.23 -9.11
C PRO A 207 4.42 -1.28 -8.94
N VAL A 208 5.07 -1.33 -7.77
CA VAL A 208 6.39 -0.73 -7.55
C VAL A 208 7.44 -1.80 -7.82
N HIS A 209 8.36 -1.52 -8.73
CA HIS A 209 9.39 -2.49 -9.12
C HIS A 209 10.13 -3.07 -7.90
N THR A 210 10.23 -4.39 -7.91
CA THR A 210 11.09 -5.12 -6.98
C THR A 210 12.57 -4.86 -7.35
N PRO A 211 13.49 -4.70 -6.38
CA PRO A 211 14.92 -4.59 -6.67
C PRO A 211 15.39 -5.77 -7.52
N LYS A 212 16.22 -5.53 -8.55
CA LYS A 212 16.66 -6.60 -9.48
C LYS A 212 17.22 -7.83 -8.77
N ALA A 213 18.01 -7.63 -7.71
CA ALA A 213 18.60 -8.70 -6.91
C ALA A 213 17.57 -9.54 -6.11
N ALA A 214 16.35 -9.04 -5.93
CA ALA A 214 15.28 -9.67 -5.15
C ALA A 214 14.21 -10.35 -6.00
N VAL A 215 14.13 -10.06 -7.31
CA VAL A 215 12.97 -10.43 -8.14
C VAL A 215 12.61 -11.91 -8.03
N ILE A 216 13.59 -12.79 -8.23
CA ILE A 216 13.38 -14.25 -8.25
C ILE A 216 13.07 -14.76 -6.84
N GLU A 217 13.91 -14.42 -5.87
CA GLU A 217 13.78 -14.92 -4.50
C GLU A 217 12.48 -14.44 -3.84
N TYR A 218 12.15 -13.17 -4.01
CA TYR A 218 10.93 -12.60 -3.45
C TYR A 218 9.67 -13.20 -4.08
N ALA A 219 9.64 -13.35 -5.41
CA ALA A 219 8.54 -14.02 -6.09
C ALA A 219 8.35 -15.46 -5.60
N ARG A 220 9.45 -16.20 -5.41
CA ARG A 220 9.41 -17.56 -4.86
C ARG A 220 8.81 -17.62 -3.46
N ILE A 221 9.22 -16.71 -2.56
CA ILE A 221 8.71 -16.69 -1.17
C ILE A 221 7.21 -16.37 -1.16
N GLU A 222 6.75 -15.36 -1.90
CA GLU A 222 5.33 -15.00 -1.96
C GLU A 222 4.48 -16.10 -2.61
N LEU A 223 4.99 -16.77 -3.64
CA LEU A 223 4.31 -17.90 -4.28
C LEU A 223 4.16 -19.08 -3.30
N LEU A 224 5.25 -19.49 -2.65
CA LEU A 224 5.23 -20.58 -1.66
C LEU A 224 4.33 -20.25 -0.46
N GLY A 225 4.37 -19.00 0.03
CA GLY A 225 3.48 -18.55 1.10
C GLY A 225 2.01 -18.56 0.70
N THR A 226 1.69 -18.18 -0.54
CA THR A 226 0.32 -18.22 -1.06
C THR A 226 -0.16 -19.67 -1.22
N ILE A 227 0.63 -20.54 -1.86
CA ILE A 227 0.34 -21.97 -2.03
C ILE A 227 0.16 -22.64 -0.65
N GLY A 228 1.08 -22.42 0.29
CA GLY A 228 0.97 -22.97 1.65
C GLY A 228 -0.31 -22.50 2.36
N THR A 229 -0.74 -21.26 2.15
CA THR A 229 -2.01 -20.75 2.69
C THR A 229 -3.22 -21.45 2.05
N VAL A 230 -3.20 -21.64 0.73
CA VAL A 230 -4.28 -22.30 -0.02
C VAL A 230 -4.43 -23.76 0.39
N PHE A 231 -3.32 -24.52 0.39
CA PHE A 231 -3.36 -25.98 0.54
C PHE A 231 -3.22 -26.46 1.99
N SER A 232 -2.43 -25.79 2.83
CA SER A 232 -2.15 -26.28 4.19
C SER A 232 -3.07 -25.71 5.27
N ARG A 233 -3.75 -24.57 5.03
CA ARG A 233 -4.63 -23.92 6.03
C ARG A 233 -6.14 -24.04 5.77
N LYS A 234 -6.58 -24.88 4.83
CA LYS A 234 -8.01 -25.14 4.50
C LYS A 234 -8.88 -23.87 4.33
N ARG A 235 -8.31 -22.75 3.86
CA ARG A 235 -9.06 -21.50 3.55
C ARG A 235 -8.91 -21.14 2.07
N ALA A 236 -9.11 -22.12 1.19
CA ALA A 236 -9.48 -21.86 -0.19
C ALA A 236 -11.00 -21.64 -0.22
N SER A 237 -11.42 -20.52 -0.78
CA SER A 237 -12.82 -20.14 -0.97
C SER A 237 -13.66 -21.32 -1.48
N LEU A 238 -14.85 -21.48 -0.91
CA LEU A 238 -15.87 -22.51 -1.14
C LEU A 238 -16.48 -22.55 -2.56
N ILE A 239 -15.85 -21.96 -3.57
CA ILE A 239 -16.30 -22.07 -4.96
C ILE A 239 -15.34 -23.01 -5.70
N PRO A 240 -15.83 -24.20 -6.14
CA PRO A 240 -14.99 -25.27 -6.66
C PRO A 240 -14.36 -24.91 -8.00
N PHE A 241 -13.20 -25.52 -8.29
CA PHE A 241 -12.77 -25.80 -9.66
C PHE A 241 -13.86 -26.69 -10.28
N THR A 242 -14.83 -26.07 -10.95
CA THR A 242 -15.96 -26.78 -11.55
C THR A 242 -15.50 -27.52 -12.79
N LYS A 243 -15.36 -28.84 -12.62
CA LYS A 243 -15.28 -29.86 -13.67
C LYS A 243 -13.95 -29.93 -14.43
N TYR A 244 -13.03 -30.72 -13.89
CA TYR A 244 -12.33 -31.72 -14.69
C TYR A 244 -12.40 -33.06 -13.98
N THR A 245 -13.21 -33.97 -14.53
CA THR A 245 -12.81 -35.36 -14.65
C THR A 245 -12.40 -35.54 -16.10
N LEU A 246 -11.24 -36.15 -16.32
CA LEU A 246 -11.02 -37.20 -17.31
C LEU A 246 -9.59 -37.72 -17.11
N ASP A 247 -9.55 -38.91 -16.52
CA ASP A 247 -8.51 -39.92 -16.32
C ASP A 247 -7.32 -39.62 -15.38
#